data_AF-A0A953KE10-F1
#
_entry.id   AF-A0A953KE10-F1
#
_cell.length_a   1.000
_cell.length_b   1.000
_cell.length_c   1.000
_cell.angle_alpha   90.00
_cell.angle_beta   90.00
_cell.angle_gamma   90.00
#
_symmetry.space_group_name_H-M   'P 1'
#
loop_
_entity.id
_entity.type
_entity.pdbx_description
1 polymer ?
#
loop_
_entity_poly.entity_id
_entity_poly.type
_entity_poly.pdbx_seq_one_letter_code
_entity_poly.pdbx_strand_id
1 'polypeptide(L)'
;MALSADNPYLAGNLLVSKEMERSPELKGFVQHRGAPTAVEVRKDAFGPLLMNFFYPETRQYYNLEEIEGGWIINGPLTIEPERMTDLMRLSRSTSEPIDAAQALQHPEPSPAPTTSPPPLKSFHPELVKPPPTAPASFKSPLKSRPRAAPPAPELPAAPVGLESIIAAAPDRSAEISPRGDLVHYVTYPGETLSVLARWYTLDRQNAARLARINKMTNPDELAVGDIVVIPSYLTHNQKLLTAEALKALQQIAQSER
;
A
#
# COMPACT_ATOMS: atom_id res chain seq x y z
N MET A 1 -3.32 -11.72 17.78
CA MET A 1 -3.64 -12.58 16.63
C MET A 1 -2.33 -13.27 16.28
N ALA A 2 -2.21 -14.57 16.52
CA ALA A 2 -0.94 -15.29 16.35
C ALA A 2 -0.68 -15.53 14.86
N LEU A 3 0.45 -15.04 14.37
CA LEU A 3 0.97 -15.37 13.04
C LEU A 3 2.00 -16.50 13.20
N SER A 4 1.92 -17.51 12.33
CA SER A 4 2.69 -18.75 12.37
C SER A 4 4.20 -18.54 12.55
N ALA A 5 4.81 -19.23 13.52
CA ALA A 5 6.21 -19.08 13.90
C ALA A 5 7.17 -20.07 13.21
N ASP A 6 6.64 -21.12 12.59
CA ASP A 6 7.44 -22.10 11.83
C ASP A 6 7.56 -21.73 10.34
N ASN A 7 7.10 -20.54 9.97
CA ASN A 7 7.23 -20.01 8.64
C ASN A 7 8.62 -19.35 8.47
N PRO A 8 9.43 -19.68 7.43
CA PRO A 8 10.69 -18.97 7.13
C PRO A 8 10.54 -17.43 6.98
N TYR A 9 9.30 -16.94 6.97
CA TYR A 9 8.93 -15.53 6.98
C TYR A 9 8.58 -14.97 8.36
N LEU A 10 9.12 -15.47 9.48
CA LEU A 10 8.93 -14.84 10.80
C LEU A 10 9.22 -13.33 10.78
N ALA A 11 10.29 -12.93 10.08
CA ALA A 11 10.61 -11.52 9.86
C ALA A 11 9.53 -10.79 9.05
N GLY A 12 8.94 -11.45 8.04
CA GLY A 12 7.82 -10.92 7.26
C GLY A 12 6.55 -10.77 8.08
N ASN A 13 6.21 -11.77 8.91
CA ASN A 13 5.05 -11.73 9.79
C ASN A 13 5.19 -10.63 10.86
N LEU A 14 6.38 -10.49 11.46
CA LEU A 14 6.68 -9.41 12.41
C LEU A 14 6.62 -8.03 11.74
N LEU A 15 7.15 -7.91 10.52
CA LEU A 15 7.05 -6.68 9.74
C LEU A 15 5.58 -6.33 9.48
N VAL A 16 4.79 -7.27 8.95
CA VAL A 16 3.36 -7.04 8.68
C VAL A 16 2.62 -6.64 9.94
N SER A 17 2.85 -7.33 11.07
CA SER A 17 2.22 -6.96 12.35
C SER A 17 2.55 -5.52 12.75
N LYS A 18 3.82 -5.12 12.65
CA LYS A 18 4.27 -3.77 12.99
C LYS A 18 3.69 -2.71 12.04
N GLU A 19 3.59 -3.04 10.76
CA GLU A 19 3.01 -2.16 9.76
C GLU A 19 1.48 -2.03 9.93
N MET A 20 0.78 -3.09 10.34
CA MET A 20 -0.65 -3.03 10.68
C MET A 20 -0.92 -2.18 11.93
N GLU A 21 0.02 -2.06 12.87
CA GLU A 21 -0.11 -1.14 14.00
C GLU A 21 -0.01 0.33 13.57
N ARG A 22 0.70 0.59 12.47
CA ARG A 22 0.98 1.93 11.94
C ARG A 22 0.00 2.37 10.86
N SER A 23 -0.54 1.41 10.11
CA SER A 23 -1.41 1.63 8.97
C SER A 23 -2.77 0.99 9.21
N PRO A 24 -3.81 1.82 9.46
CA PRO A 24 -5.19 1.37 9.49
C PRO A 24 -5.61 0.67 8.19
N GLU A 25 -5.07 1.08 7.05
CA GLU A 25 -5.36 0.53 5.72
C GLU A 25 -4.90 -0.92 5.63
N LEU A 26 -3.64 -1.18 5.97
CA LEU A 26 -3.07 -2.53 5.98
C LEU A 26 -3.79 -3.42 6.99
N LYS A 27 -4.10 -2.87 8.17
CA LYS A 27 -4.82 -3.58 9.22
C LYS A 27 -6.21 -3.99 8.78
N GLY A 28 -6.99 -3.05 8.22
CA GLY A 28 -8.34 -3.30 7.72
C GLY A 28 -8.34 -4.36 6.62
N PHE A 29 -7.39 -4.25 5.69
CA PHE A 29 -7.22 -5.23 4.62
C PHE A 29 -6.98 -6.66 5.13
N VAL A 30 -6.03 -6.85 6.05
CA VAL A 30 -5.72 -8.17 6.61
C VAL A 30 -6.87 -8.72 7.45
N GLN A 31 -7.56 -7.88 8.22
CA GLN A 31 -8.73 -8.28 9.00
C GLN A 31 -9.87 -8.78 8.11
N HIS A 32 -10.05 -8.16 6.93
CA HIS A 32 -11.11 -8.53 6.01
C HIS A 32 -10.74 -9.74 5.14
N ARG A 33 -9.57 -9.70 4.49
CA ARG A 33 -9.15 -10.74 3.53
C ARG A 33 -8.71 -12.03 4.23
N GLY A 34 -8.31 -11.93 5.50
CA GLY A 34 -7.63 -12.97 6.24
C GLY A 34 -6.11 -12.77 6.21
N ALA A 35 -5.41 -13.49 7.09
CA ALA A 35 -3.96 -13.49 7.08
C ALA A 35 -3.45 -14.10 5.76
N PRO A 36 -2.51 -13.45 5.05
CA PRO A 36 -1.91 -14.05 3.87
C PRO A 36 -1.15 -15.33 4.24
N THR A 37 -1.17 -16.32 3.35
CA THR A 37 -0.43 -17.58 3.55
C THR A 37 1.08 -17.35 3.45
N ALA A 38 1.49 -16.42 2.58
CA ALA A 38 2.88 -16.03 2.42
C ALA A 38 2.99 -14.53 2.15
N VAL A 39 4.10 -13.94 2.58
CA VAL A 39 4.43 -12.54 2.37
C VAL A 39 5.83 -12.45 1.78
N GLU A 40 5.96 -11.81 0.61
CA GLU A 40 7.25 -11.47 0.01
C GLU A 40 7.51 -9.99 0.24
N VAL A 41 8.63 -9.67 0.89
CA VAL A 41 9.03 -8.28 1.15
C VAL A 41 10.18 -7.92 0.23
N ARG A 42 10.06 -6.83 -0.51
CA ARG A 42 11.12 -6.27 -1.37
C ARG A 42 11.37 -4.83 -0.97
N LYS A 43 12.64 -4.50 -0.75
CA LYS A 43 13.07 -3.14 -0.46
C LYS A 43 14.25 -2.80 -1.34
N ASP A 44 14.02 -1.90 -2.28
CA ASP A 44 15.10 -1.35 -3.09
C ASP A 44 15.88 -0.29 -2.30
N ALA A 45 17.17 -0.11 -2.60
CA ALA A 45 18.03 0.82 -1.86
C ALA A 45 17.52 2.27 -1.89
N PHE A 46 16.71 2.62 -2.89
CA PHE A 46 16.14 3.95 -3.10
C PHE A 46 14.65 3.91 -3.49
N GLY A 47 13.95 2.79 -3.25
CA GLY A 47 12.55 2.59 -3.61
C GLY A 47 11.63 2.44 -2.39
N PRO A 48 10.30 2.47 -2.62
CA PRO A 48 9.33 2.21 -1.56
C PRO A 48 9.46 0.76 -1.06
N LEU A 49 8.98 0.52 0.15
CA LEU A 49 8.83 -0.85 0.65
C LEU A 49 7.67 -1.50 -0.11
N LEU A 50 7.94 -2.66 -0.72
CA LEU A 50 6.95 -3.45 -1.43
C LEU A 50 6.69 -4.74 -0.64
N MET A 51 5.43 -5.08 -0.45
CA MET A 51 5.01 -6.38 0.07
C MET A 51 4.06 -7.06 -0.90
N ASN A 52 4.24 -8.36 -1.15
CA ASN A 52 3.27 -9.15 -1.89
C ASN A 52 2.57 -10.11 -0.92
N PHE A 53 1.25 -10.04 -0.83
CA PHE A 53 0.44 -10.93 0.01
C PHE A 53 -0.16 -12.03 -0.87
N PHE A 54 0.16 -13.29 -0.57
CA PHE A 54 -0.29 -14.43 -1.36
C PHE A 54 -1.42 -15.20 -0.68
N TYR A 55 -2.45 -15.52 -1.48
CA TYR A 55 -3.61 -16.33 -1.11
C TYR A 55 -3.74 -17.50 -2.12
N PRO A 56 -2.94 -18.58 -1.95
CA PRO A 56 -2.86 -19.69 -2.89
C PRO A 56 -4.20 -20.40 -3.10
N GLU A 57 -5.03 -20.49 -2.05
CA GLU A 57 -6.36 -21.11 -2.10
C GLU A 57 -7.26 -20.47 -3.17
N THR A 58 -7.21 -19.14 -3.28
CA THR A 58 -7.98 -18.38 -4.27
C THR A 58 -7.17 -18.07 -5.53
N ARG A 59 -5.92 -18.53 -5.63
CA ARG A 59 -4.96 -18.22 -6.71
C ARG A 59 -4.71 -16.73 -6.90
N GLN A 60 -4.75 -15.97 -5.82
CA GLN A 60 -4.66 -14.51 -5.86
C GLN A 60 -3.50 -13.98 -5.04
N TYR A 61 -2.92 -12.87 -5.46
CA TYR A 61 -2.00 -12.10 -4.65
C TYR A 61 -2.28 -10.60 -4.76
N TYR A 62 -1.77 -9.84 -3.80
CA TYR A 62 -1.90 -8.39 -3.76
C TYR A 62 -0.51 -7.78 -3.64
N ASN A 63 -0.27 -6.67 -4.35
CA ASN A 63 0.94 -5.86 -4.25
C ASN A 63 0.68 -4.65 -3.38
N LEU A 64 1.40 -4.55 -2.27
CA LEU A 64 1.31 -3.46 -1.32
C LEU A 64 2.56 -2.60 -1.47
N GLU A 65 2.37 -1.30 -1.64
CA GLU A 65 3.43 -0.31 -1.80
C GLU A 65 3.33 0.73 -0.70
N GLU A 66 4.40 0.92 0.06
CA GLU A 66 4.49 1.95 1.09
C GLU A 66 4.70 3.32 0.44
N ILE A 67 3.73 4.23 0.60
CA ILE A 67 3.79 5.61 0.11
C ILE A 67 3.35 6.56 1.21
N GLU A 68 4.19 7.54 1.52
CA GLU A 68 3.89 8.65 2.46
C GLU A 68 3.39 8.20 3.85
N GLY A 69 3.84 7.04 4.33
CA GLY A 69 3.46 6.49 5.63
C GLY A 69 2.13 5.71 5.62
N GLY A 70 1.55 5.48 4.45
CA GLY A 70 0.43 4.57 4.23
C GLY A 70 0.76 3.45 3.26
N TRP A 71 -0.19 2.52 3.08
CA TRP A 71 -0.05 1.40 2.15
C TRP A 71 -1.07 1.50 1.02
N ILE A 72 -0.58 1.44 -0.22
CA ILE A 72 -1.42 1.27 -1.40
C ILE A 72 -1.50 -0.22 -1.73
N ILE A 73 -2.70 -0.78 -1.75
CA ILE A 73 -2.95 -2.20 -1.95
C ILE A 73 -3.53 -2.43 -3.35
N ASN A 74 -2.82 -3.17 -4.19
CA ASN A 74 -3.19 -3.44 -5.57
C ASN A 74 -3.51 -4.93 -5.75
N GLY A 75 -4.71 -5.23 -6.25
CA GLY A 75 -5.12 -6.60 -6.54
C GLY A 75 -6.65 -6.74 -6.63
N PRO A 76 -7.16 -7.98 -6.70
CA PRO A 76 -6.40 -9.22 -6.72
C PRO A 76 -5.71 -9.42 -8.08
N LEU A 77 -4.45 -9.82 -8.04
CA LEU A 77 -3.68 -10.28 -9.19
C LEU A 77 -3.66 -11.81 -9.20
N THR A 78 -3.53 -12.42 -10.38
CA THR A 78 -3.52 -13.88 -10.52
C THR A 78 -2.11 -14.42 -10.29
N ILE A 79 -1.95 -15.39 -9.39
CA ILE A 79 -0.66 -16.05 -9.17
C ILE A 79 -0.33 -16.92 -10.38
N GLU A 80 0.88 -16.77 -10.92
CA GLU A 80 1.37 -17.61 -12.01
C GLU A 80 1.39 -19.10 -11.59
N PRO A 81 1.00 -20.04 -12.49
CA PRO A 81 0.94 -21.46 -12.16
C PRO A 81 2.25 -22.05 -11.62
N GLU A 82 3.39 -21.52 -12.05
CA GLU A 82 4.72 -21.95 -11.58
C GLU A 82 4.91 -21.58 -10.10
N ARG A 83 4.70 -20.29 -9.76
CA ARG A 83 4.74 -19.80 -8.37
C ARG A 83 3.74 -20.50 -7.45
N MET A 84 2.59 -20.92 -7.98
CA MET A 84 1.56 -21.64 -7.21
C MET A 84 2.11 -22.95 -6.61
N THR A 85 2.90 -23.69 -7.37
CA THR A 85 3.43 -24.98 -6.92
C THR A 85 4.38 -24.80 -5.74
N ASP A 86 5.23 -23.77 -5.80
CA ASP A 86 6.18 -23.45 -4.74
C ASP A 86 5.47 -22.95 -3.47
N LEU A 87 4.48 -22.08 -3.61
CA LEU A 87 3.66 -21.59 -2.48
C LEU A 87 2.89 -22.72 -1.79
N MET A 88 2.31 -23.66 -2.57
CA MET A 88 1.60 -24.80 -2.01
C MET A 88 2.54 -25.76 -1.27
N ARG A 89 3.78 -25.94 -1.74
CA ARG A 89 4.79 -26.73 -1.02
C ARG A 89 5.17 -26.10 0.31
N LEU A 90 5.37 -24.78 0.34
CA LEU A 90 5.69 -24.03 1.56
C LEU A 90 4.54 -24.04 2.58
N SER A 91 3.29 -23.98 2.12
CA SER A 91 2.11 -24.00 3.01
C SER A 91 1.92 -25.35 3.72
N ARG A 92 2.36 -26.46 3.12
CA ARG A 92 2.17 -27.81 3.67
C ARG A 92 3.23 -28.20 4.70
N SER A 93 4.36 -27.47 4.78
CA SER A 93 5.43 -27.76 5.74
C SER A 93 5.27 -27.05 7.08
N THR A 94 4.21 -26.27 7.29
CA THR A 94 4.00 -25.44 8.49
C THR A 94 2.76 -25.87 9.26
N SER A 95 2.92 -26.89 10.11
CA SER A 95 1.89 -27.31 11.07
C SER A 95 2.20 -26.77 12.46
N GLU A 96 1.56 -25.64 12.78
CA GLU A 96 1.08 -25.15 14.10
C GLU A 96 1.40 -23.65 14.36
N PRO A 97 0.39 -22.83 14.69
CA PRO A 97 0.61 -21.44 15.10
C PRO A 97 1.13 -21.39 16.54
N ILE A 98 2.42 -21.12 16.72
CA ILE A 98 2.98 -20.80 18.05
C ILE A 98 2.54 -19.39 18.44
N ASP A 99 2.03 -19.25 19.65
CA ASP A 99 1.66 -17.96 20.21
C ASP A 99 2.92 -17.10 20.41
N ALA A 100 2.99 -15.94 19.75
CA ALA A 100 4.20 -15.12 19.68
C ALA A 100 4.70 -14.65 21.07
N ALA A 101 3.84 -14.65 22.08
CA ALA A 101 4.20 -14.33 23.46
C ALA A 101 4.97 -15.45 24.18
N GLN A 102 4.80 -16.72 23.78
CA GLN A 102 5.51 -17.87 24.34
C GLN A 102 6.91 -18.06 23.74
N ALA A 103 7.08 -17.75 22.44
CA ALA A 103 8.36 -17.89 21.74
C ALA A 103 9.48 -16.97 22.28
N LEU A 104 9.12 -15.88 22.95
CA LEU A 104 10.09 -14.97 23.59
C LEU A 104 10.51 -15.40 25.01
N GLN A 105 9.82 -16.37 25.62
CA GLN A 105 10.06 -16.78 27.02
C GLN A 105 10.91 -18.05 27.16
N HIS A 106 11.02 -18.86 26.10
CA HIS A 106 11.83 -20.08 26.10
C HIS A 106 12.74 -20.12 24.86
N PRO A 107 14.03 -19.77 24.98
CA PRO A 107 15.00 -20.06 23.93
C PRO A 107 15.31 -21.56 23.99
N GLU A 108 14.51 -22.39 23.32
CA GLU A 108 14.96 -23.75 23.03
C GLU A 108 16.07 -23.71 21.96
N PRO A 109 17.14 -24.51 22.13
CA PRO A 109 18.23 -24.58 21.16
C PRO A 109 17.77 -25.32 19.90
N SER A 110 17.53 -24.57 18.83
CA SER A 110 17.27 -25.14 17.51
C SER A 110 18.50 -25.95 17.02
N PRO A 111 18.32 -27.17 16.48
CA PRO A 111 19.44 -27.94 15.93
C PRO A 111 20.00 -27.25 14.67
N ALA A 112 21.32 -27.10 14.63
CA ALA A 112 22.03 -26.38 13.58
C ALA A 112 21.77 -26.96 12.18
N PRO A 113 21.48 -26.13 11.15
CA PRO A 113 21.44 -26.59 9.78
C PRO A 113 22.86 -26.88 9.28
N THR A 114 23.17 -28.17 9.09
CA THR A 114 24.36 -28.60 8.32
C THR A 114 24.03 -28.59 6.84
N THR A 115 24.32 -27.48 6.15
CA THR A 115 24.61 -27.51 4.71
C THR A 115 25.59 -26.39 4.39
N SER A 116 26.81 -26.78 4.04
CA SER A 116 27.91 -25.90 3.64
C SER A 116 27.54 -25.03 2.43
N PRO A 117 27.83 -23.72 2.44
CA PRO A 117 27.78 -22.90 1.23
C PRO A 117 29.00 -23.18 0.32
N PRO A 118 28.88 -23.07 -1.02
CA PRO A 118 30.02 -23.15 -1.92
C PRO A 118 30.97 -21.95 -1.76
N PRO A 119 32.27 -22.09 -2.06
CA PRO A 119 33.27 -21.06 -1.78
C PRO A 119 33.10 -19.82 -2.68
N LEU A 120 33.03 -18.66 -2.03
CA LEU A 120 33.07 -17.34 -2.65
C LEU A 120 34.46 -17.05 -3.23
N LYS A 121 34.52 -16.58 -4.47
CA LYS A 121 35.74 -16.03 -5.08
C LYS A 121 36.13 -14.74 -4.36
N SER A 122 37.36 -14.69 -3.89
CA SER A 122 38.01 -13.56 -3.23
C SER A 122 38.24 -12.40 -4.20
N PHE A 123 37.63 -11.25 -3.92
CA PHE A 123 38.06 -9.97 -4.47
C PHE A 123 38.82 -9.22 -3.37
N HIS A 124 40.11 -8.94 -3.60
CA HIS A 124 40.90 -8.02 -2.79
C HIS A 124 40.63 -6.59 -3.24
N PRO A 125 40.26 -5.66 -2.33
CA PRO A 125 40.39 -4.23 -2.58
C PRO A 125 41.77 -3.74 -2.12
N GLU A 126 42.49 -3.11 -3.03
CA GLU A 126 43.78 -2.46 -2.83
C GLU A 126 43.63 -1.20 -1.95
N LEU A 127 44.45 -1.11 -0.90
CA LEU A 127 44.41 -0.10 0.14
C LEU A 127 45.12 1.19 -0.34
N VAL A 128 44.36 2.17 -0.84
CA VAL A 128 44.91 3.50 -1.17
C VAL A 128 44.96 4.37 0.10
N LYS A 129 46.16 4.84 0.44
CA LYS A 129 46.49 5.67 1.62
C LYS A 129 45.88 7.09 1.52
N PRO A 130 45.54 7.73 2.67
CA PRO A 130 45.12 9.12 2.70
C PRO A 130 46.31 10.10 2.64
N PRO A 131 46.18 11.27 1.99
CA PRO A 131 47.15 12.35 2.08
C PRO A 131 46.92 13.25 3.32
N PRO A 132 47.97 13.94 3.80
CA PRO A 132 47.97 14.67 5.07
C PRO A 132 47.37 16.08 5.00
N THR A 133 46.80 16.48 6.12
CA THR A 133 46.24 17.77 6.49
C THR A 133 47.30 18.89 6.53
N ALA A 134 46.95 20.09 6.06
CA ALA A 134 47.61 21.35 6.43
C ALA A 134 46.55 22.45 6.72
N PRO A 135 46.77 23.34 7.70
CA PRO A 135 45.78 24.36 8.09
C PRO A 135 46.15 25.76 7.56
N ALA A 136 45.15 26.62 7.31
CA ALA A 136 45.17 28.04 7.70
C ALA A 136 43.88 28.81 7.31
N SER A 137 43.49 29.65 8.26
CA SER A 137 42.44 30.68 8.33
C SER A 137 42.51 31.78 7.25
N PHE A 138 41.36 32.32 6.80
CA PHE A 138 40.87 33.69 7.13
C PHE A 138 39.77 34.24 6.20
N LYS A 139 38.77 34.88 6.85
CA LYS A 139 37.97 36.08 6.49
C LYS A 139 36.91 36.05 5.35
N SER A 140 35.64 36.15 5.81
CA SER A 140 34.43 36.75 5.18
C SER A 140 34.70 38.15 4.55
N PRO A 141 33.83 38.77 3.71
CA PRO A 141 32.36 38.60 3.63
C PRO A 141 31.73 38.64 2.21
N LEU A 142 30.63 37.92 1.98
CA LEU A 142 29.74 38.20 0.84
C LEU A 142 28.29 38.41 1.28
N LYS A 143 27.94 39.71 1.20
CA LYS A 143 26.62 40.33 1.04
C LYS A 143 25.55 39.37 0.50
N SER A 144 24.54 39.14 1.34
CA SER A 144 23.27 38.51 0.99
C SER A 144 22.56 39.27 -0.12
N ARG A 145 22.43 38.64 -1.29
CA ARG A 145 21.52 39.06 -2.36
C ARG A 145 20.23 38.26 -2.17
N PRO A 146 19.05 38.89 -2.02
CA PRO A 146 17.79 38.15 -2.05
C PRO A 146 17.65 37.59 -3.46
N ARG A 147 17.84 36.28 -3.63
CA ARG A 147 17.42 35.59 -4.84
C ARG A 147 15.90 35.55 -4.76
N ALA A 148 15.23 36.42 -5.50
CA ALA A 148 13.82 36.27 -5.78
C ALA A 148 13.61 34.82 -6.19
N ALA A 149 12.81 34.08 -5.41
CA ALA A 149 12.37 32.76 -5.81
C ALA A 149 11.75 32.92 -7.21
N PRO A 150 12.10 32.07 -8.19
CA PRO A 150 11.28 32.01 -9.40
C PRO A 150 9.85 31.75 -8.94
N PRO A 151 8.85 32.49 -9.46
CA PRO A 151 7.46 32.16 -9.17
C PRO A 151 7.29 30.69 -9.51
N ALA A 152 6.82 29.92 -8.52
CA ALA A 152 6.37 28.56 -8.77
C ALA A 152 5.44 28.62 -9.99
N PRO A 153 5.49 27.64 -10.91
CA PRO A 153 4.48 27.57 -11.95
C PRO A 153 3.12 27.45 -11.25
N GLU A 154 2.41 28.56 -11.15
CA GLU A 154 0.97 28.57 -10.91
C GLU A 154 0.40 27.78 -12.07
N LEU A 155 0.09 26.51 -11.79
CA LEU A 155 -0.67 25.67 -12.69
C LEU A 155 -1.92 26.45 -13.06
N PRO A 156 -2.20 26.64 -14.36
CA PRO A 156 -3.33 27.43 -14.79
C PRO A 156 -4.59 26.82 -14.19
N ALA A 157 -5.42 27.68 -13.58
CA ALA A 157 -6.77 27.39 -13.15
C ALA A 157 -7.63 27.04 -14.38
N ALA A 158 -7.44 25.84 -14.91
CA ALA A 158 -8.33 25.22 -15.88
C ALA A 158 -9.65 24.90 -15.18
N PRO A 159 -10.79 24.89 -15.89
CA PRO A 159 -12.08 24.58 -15.28
C PRO A 159 -11.99 23.19 -14.62
N VAL A 160 -12.18 23.17 -13.30
CA VAL A 160 -12.07 21.98 -12.45
C VAL A 160 -13.33 21.15 -12.62
N GLY A 161 -13.54 20.62 -13.82
CA GLY A 161 -14.62 19.69 -14.13
C GLY A 161 -14.27 18.28 -13.65
N LEU A 162 -15.28 17.47 -13.35
CA LEU A 162 -15.09 16.07 -12.97
C LEU A 162 -14.25 15.30 -14.02
N GLU A 163 -14.50 15.54 -15.31
CA GLU A 163 -13.80 14.89 -16.40
C GLU A 163 -12.30 15.21 -16.43
N SER A 164 -11.89 16.44 -16.10
CA SER A 164 -10.47 16.81 -16.07
C SER A 164 -9.74 16.19 -14.90
N ILE A 165 -10.39 16.03 -13.75
CA ILE A 165 -9.86 15.29 -12.59
C ILE A 165 -9.67 13.81 -12.96
N ILE A 166 -10.67 13.20 -13.62
CA ILE A 166 -10.59 11.78 -14.05
C ILE A 166 -9.49 11.59 -15.09
N ALA A 167 -9.34 12.53 -16.03
CA ALA A 167 -8.28 12.48 -17.03
C ALA A 167 -6.87 12.59 -16.41
N ALA A 168 -6.71 13.44 -15.40
CA ALA A 168 -5.44 13.64 -14.70
C ALA A 168 -5.11 12.49 -13.72
N ALA A 169 -6.10 11.72 -13.29
CA ALA A 169 -5.88 10.61 -12.37
C ALA A 169 -5.06 9.48 -13.02
N PRO A 170 -4.14 8.87 -12.25
CA PRO A 170 -3.28 7.80 -12.74
C PRO A 170 -4.11 6.62 -13.27
N ASP A 171 -3.54 5.85 -14.19
CA ASP A 171 -4.22 4.73 -14.87
C ASP A 171 -4.32 3.46 -13.99
N ARG A 172 -4.56 3.66 -12.69
CA ARG A 172 -4.73 2.59 -11.69
C ARG A 172 -6.22 2.30 -11.55
N SER A 173 -6.62 1.05 -11.70
CA SER A 173 -8.02 0.63 -11.57
C SER A 173 -8.33 0.12 -10.15
N ALA A 174 -9.54 0.37 -9.67
CA ALA A 174 -10.05 -0.22 -8.44
C ALA A 174 -10.35 -1.71 -8.61
N GLU A 175 -10.46 -2.44 -7.49
CA GLU A 175 -10.73 -3.88 -7.50
C GLU A 175 -12.09 -4.19 -8.14
N ILE A 176 -12.16 -5.26 -8.94
CA ILE A 176 -13.41 -5.80 -9.47
C ILE A 176 -13.69 -7.14 -8.79
N SER A 177 -14.85 -7.23 -8.15
CA SER A 177 -15.34 -8.46 -7.54
C SER A 177 -15.60 -9.55 -8.58
N PRO A 178 -15.67 -10.84 -8.19
CA PRO A 178 -16.03 -11.92 -9.12
C PRO A 178 -17.40 -11.76 -9.80
N ARG A 179 -18.28 -10.90 -9.26
CA ARG A 179 -19.59 -10.58 -9.84
C ARG A 179 -19.53 -9.44 -10.86
N GLY A 180 -18.36 -8.85 -11.07
CA GLY A 180 -18.13 -7.70 -11.95
C GLY A 180 -18.35 -6.35 -11.27
N ASP A 181 -18.77 -6.30 -10.00
CA ASP A 181 -18.95 -5.05 -9.27
C ASP A 181 -17.61 -4.46 -8.82
N LEU A 182 -17.48 -3.14 -8.84
CA LEU A 182 -16.28 -2.44 -8.39
C LEU A 182 -16.28 -2.37 -6.86
N VAL A 183 -15.15 -2.65 -6.25
CA VAL A 183 -14.94 -2.63 -4.81
C VAL A 183 -13.98 -1.50 -4.48
N HIS A 184 -14.47 -0.54 -3.71
CA HIS A 184 -13.68 0.58 -3.20
C HIS A 184 -13.43 0.40 -1.71
N TYR A 185 -12.18 0.58 -1.32
CA TYR A 185 -11.77 0.60 0.09
C TYR A 185 -11.57 2.06 0.49
N VAL A 186 -12.27 2.49 1.53
CA VAL A 186 -12.14 3.84 2.06
C VAL A 186 -10.73 3.97 2.64
N THR A 187 -9.89 4.74 1.95
CA THR A 187 -8.45 4.81 2.23
C THR A 187 -8.09 6.14 2.87
N TYR A 188 -8.83 7.20 2.53
CA TYR A 188 -8.56 8.55 3.01
C TYR A 188 -9.66 9.03 3.98
N PRO A 189 -9.28 9.76 5.05
CA PRO A 189 -10.25 10.39 5.92
C PRO A 189 -11.05 11.45 5.16
N GLY A 190 -12.36 11.48 5.38
CA GLY A 190 -13.26 12.46 4.74
C GLY A 190 -13.78 12.04 3.36
N GLU A 191 -13.52 10.81 2.93
CA GLU A 191 -14.31 10.19 1.89
C GLU A 191 -15.78 10.06 2.32
N THR A 192 -16.70 10.22 1.38
CA THR A 192 -18.14 10.09 1.61
C THR A 192 -18.77 9.37 0.43
N LEU A 193 -19.93 8.73 0.62
CA LEU A 193 -20.64 8.10 -0.51
C LEU A 193 -20.99 9.10 -1.61
N SER A 194 -21.20 10.37 -1.27
CA SER A 194 -21.38 11.45 -2.25
C SER A 194 -20.17 11.61 -3.18
N VAL A 195 -18.97 11.60 -2.61
CA VAL A 195 -17.73 11.69 -3.39
C VAL A 195 -17.51 10.43 -4.22
N LEU A 196 -17.70 9.25 -3.61
CA LEU A 196 -17.54 7.97 -4.33
C LEU A 196 -18.54 7.81 -5.47
N ALA A 197 -19.80 8.20 -5.25
CA ALA A 197 -20.82 8.20 -6.29
C ALA A 197 -20.42 9.13 -7.44
N ARG A 198 -19.97 10.35 -7.14
CA ARG A 198 -19.49 11.29 -8.15
C ARG A 198 -18.25 10.76 -8.89
N TRP A 199 -17.33 10.10 -8.20
CA TRP A 199 -16.11 9.58 -8.80
C TRP A 199 -16.36 8.38 -9.71
N TYR A 200 -17.06 7.36 -9.22
CA TYR A 200 -17.22 6.07 -9.91
C TYR A 200 -18.43 6.04 -10.85
N THR A 201 -19.51 6.74 -10.51
CA THR A 201 -20.76 6.71 -11.28
C THR A 201 -21.01 7.99 -12.08
N LEU A 202 -20.12 8.99 -11.94
CA LEU A 202 -20.25 10.34 -12.50
C LEU A 202 -21.48 11.13 -12.03
N ASP A 203 -22.25 10.58 -11.09
CA ASP A 203 -23.45 11.21 -10.55
C ASP A 203 -23.46 11.11 -9.01
N ARG A 204 -23.45 12.27 -8.36
CA ARG A 204 -23.51 12.39 -6.90
C ARG A 204 -24.84 11.85 -6.32
N GLN A 205 -25.93 11.94 -7.05
CA GLN A 205 -27.26 11.52 -6.59
C GLN A 205 -27.35 10.00 -6.39
N ASN A 206 -26.44 9.24 -6.99
CA ASN A 206 -26.34 7.80 -6.74
C ASN A 206 -25.88 7.44 -5.32
N ALA A 207 -25.41 8.39 -4.51
CA ALA A 207 -24.98 8.12 -3.13
C ALA A 207 -26.06 7.43 -2.29
N ALA A 208 -27.32 7.89 -2.36
CA ALA A 208 -28.44 7.25 -1.65
C ALA A 208 -28.78 5.85 -2.18
N ARG A 209 -28.48 5.57 -3.46
CA ARG A 209 -28.60 4.23 -4.05
C ARG A 209 -27.46 3.32 -3.56
N LEU A 210 -26.23 3.82 -3.56
CA LEU A 210 -25.06 3.09 -3.05
C LEU A 210 -25.21 2.75 -1.56
N ALA A 211 -25.72 3.68 -0.74
CA ALA A 211 -25.97 3.44 0.68
C ALA A 211 -26.90 2.24 0.91
N ARG A 212 -28.00 2.16 0.16
CA ARG A 212 -28.97 1.05 0.25
C ARG A 212 -28.36 -0.28 -0.17
N ILE A 213 -27.57 -0.28 -1.24
CA ILE A 213 -26.90 -1.49 -1.75
C ILE A 213 -25.88 -2.02 -0.74
N ASN A 214 -25.11 -1.11 -0.15
CA ASN A 214 -24.09 -1.43 0.85
C ASN A 214 -24.65 -1.59 2.27
N LYS A 215 -25.97 -1.47 2.46
CA LYS A 215 -26.68 -1.57 3.74
C LYS A 215 -26.09 -0.65 4.82
N MET A 216 -25.67 0.55 4.41
CA MET A 216 -25.06 1.53 5.31
C MET A 216 -26.13 2.33 6.05
N THR A 217 -25.98 2.41 7.38
CA THR A 217 -26.89 3.17 8.25
C THR A 217 -26.69 4.67 8.11
N ASN A 218 -25.44 5.13 7.99
CA ASN A 218 -25.08 6.54 7.80
C ASN A 218 -24.27 6.73 6.51
N PRO A 219 -24.88 7.23 5.42
CA PRO A 219 -24.23 7.42 4.11
C PRO A 219 -23.06 8.41 4.09
N ASP A 220 -23.03 9.33 5.05
CA ASP A 220 -22.08 10.43 5.13
C ASP A 220 -20.92 10.17 6.10
N GLU A 221 -20.95 9.04 6.81
CA GLU A 221 -19.92 8.64 7.77
C GLU A 221 -19.25 7.36 7.28
N LEU A 222 -18.27 7.52 6.37
CA LEU A 222 -17.37 6.42 6.01
C LEU A 222 -16.12 6.48 6.89
N ALA A 223 -15.78 5.36 7.51
CA ALA A 223 -14.54 5.19 8.25
C ALA A 223 -13.44 4.62 7.34
N VAL A 224 -12.19 4.97 7.61
CA VAL A 224 -11.04 4.35 6.92
C VAL A 224 -11.07 2.84 7.17
N GLY A 225 -10.99 2.07 6.08
CA GLY A 225 -11.14 0.62 6.07
C GLY A 225 -12.55 0.13 5.69
N ASP A 226 -13.56 1.01 5.60
CA ASP A 226 -14.88 0.62 5.11
C ASP A 226 -14.83 0.20 3.64
N ILE A 227 -15.73 -0.71 3.26
CA ILE A 227 -15.83 -1.23 1.90
C ILE A 227 -17.11 -0.70 1.27
N VAL A 228 -16.96 -0.10 0.09
CA VAL A 228 -18.07 0.37 -0.72
C VAL A 228 -18.08 -0.41 -2.03
N VAL A 229 -19.13 -1.20 -2.21
CA VAL A 229 -19.40 -1.89 -3.48
C VAL A 229 -20.17 -0.94 -4.39
N ILE A 230 -19.61 -0.68 -5.56
CA ILE A 230 -20.25 0.07 -6.65
C ILE A 230 -20.67 -0.93 -7.73
N PRO A 231 -21.99 -1.15 -7.94
CA PRO A 231 -22.46 -2.10 -8.92
C PRO A 231 -21.98 -1.75 -10.33
N SER A 232 -21.60 -2.78 -11.08
CA SER A 232 -21.12 -2.64 -12.47
C SER A 232 -22.01 -1.79 -13.36
N TYR A 233 -23.34 -1.91 -13.22
CA TYR A 233 -24.32 -1.15 -14.02
C TYR A 233 -24.42 0.35 -13.66
N LEU A 234 -23.78 0.79 -12.58
CA LEU A 234 -23.65 2.19 -12.20
C LEU A 234 -22.22 2.72 -12.43
N THR A 235 -21.25 1.84 -12.68
CA THR A 235 -19.84 2.22 -12.79
C THR A 235 -19.54 2.75 -14.18
N HIS A 236 -19.04 3.98 -14.23
CA HIS A 236 -18.60 4.66 -15.45
C HIS A 236 -17.08 4.90 -15.44
N ASN A 237 -16.52 5.17 -14.27
CA ASN A 237 -15.08 5.32 -14.07
C ASN A 237 -14.59 4.14 -13.22
N GLN A 238 -13.52 3.48 -13.64
CA GLN A 238 -12.93 2.36 -12.90
C GLN A 238 -11.63 2.74 -12.21
N LYS A 239 -11.14 3.98 -12.40
CA LYS A 239 -9.89 4.43 -11.80
C LYS A 239 -10.03 4.50 -10.28
N LEU A 240 -8.98 4.11 -9.57
CA LEU A 240 -8.89 4.24 -8.13
C LEU A 240 -8.94 5.72 -7.73
N LEU A 241 -9.72 6.05 -6.70
CA LEU A 241 -9.74 7.40 -6.15
C LEU A 241 -8.39 7.69 -5.48
N THR A 242 -7.76 8.81 -5.82
CA THR A 242 -6.52 9.28 -5.19
C THR A 242 -6.77 10.43 -4.23
N ALA A 243 -5.81 10.73 -3.35
CA ALA A 243 -5.90 11.84 -2.41
C ALA A 243 -6.10 13.20 -3.12
N GLU A 244 -5.41 13.42 -4.25
CA GLU A 244 -5.52 14.64 -5.04
C GLU A 244 -6.92 14.77 -5.66
N ALA A 245 -7.44 13.67 -6.21
CA ALA A 245 -8.77 13.62 -6.79
C ALA A 245 -9.84 13.86 -5.72
N LEU A 246 -9.71 13.25 -4.54
CA LEU A 246 -10.60 13.48 -3.40
C LEU A 246 -10.65 14.96 -3.01
N LYS A 247 -9.48 15.61 -2.87
CA LYS A 247 -9.39 17.03 -2.52
C LYS A 247 -10.04 17.91 -3.58
N ALA A 248 -9.82 17.63 -4.85
CA ALA A 248 -10.44 18.36 -5.96
C ALA A 248 -11.98 18.18 -5.97
N LEU A 249 -12.48 16.97 -5.75
CA LEU A 249 -13.92 16.69 -5.67
C LEU A 249 -14.60 17.40 -4.51
N GLN A 250 -13.92 17.50 -3.36
CA GLN A 250 -14.40 18.23 -2.20
C GLN A 250 -14.46 19.74 -2.47
N GLN A 251 -13.47 20.31 -3.19
CA GLN A 251 -13.50 21.71 -3.61
C GLN A 251 -14.70 22.00 -4.53
N ILE A 252 -14.97 21.11 -5.50
CA ILE A 252 -16.16 21.23 -6.35
C ILE A 252 -17.43 21.20 -5.48
N ALA A 253 -17.54 20.25 -4.55
CA ALA A 253 -18.71 20.12 -3.68
C ALA A 253 -18.92 21.34 -2.75
N GLN A 254 -17.86 22.06 -2.40
CA GLN A 254 -17.94 23.31 -1.64
C GLN A 254 -18.40 24.49 -2.51
N SER A 255 -18.02 24.53 -3.78
CA SER A 255 -18.45 25.57 -4.72
C SER A 255 -19.91 25.46 -5.19
N GLU A 256 -20.53 24.30 -4.99
CA GLU A 256 -21.92 24.00 -5.37
C GLU A 256 -22.93 24.20 -4.21
N ARG A 257 -22.45 24.61 -3.01
CA ARG A 257 -23.29 24.94 -1.85
C ARG A 257 -23.62 26.43 -1.82
#